data_AF-A0A3S1IAQ5-F1
#
_entry.id   AF-A0A3S1IAQ5-F1
#
_cell.length_a   1.000
_cell.length_b   1.000
_cell.length_c   1.000
_cell.angle_alpha   90.00
_cell.angle_beta   90.00
_cell.angle_gamma   90.00
#
_symmetry.space_group_name_H-M   'P 1'
#
loop_
_entity.id
_entity.type
_entity.pdbx_description
1 polymer ?
#
loop_
_entity_poly.entity_id
_entity_poly.type
_entity_poly.pdbx_seq_one_letter_code
_entity_poly.pdbx_strand_id
1 'polypeptide(L)'
;MADRKNEGALAAAYAAKRPEEVATLYDRWSDTYDADMSAVGYRHPTICLALLARHLPRGAAPLLDAGAGTGLIGEWLKIAGYPQV
;
A
#
# COMPACT_ATOMS: atom_id res chain seq x y z
N MET A 1 -16.68 -14.62 -2.62
CA MET A 1 -15.88 -15.59 -1.84
C MET A 1 -14.44 -15.10 -1.91
N ALA A 2 -13.95 -14.38 -0.91
CA ALA A 2 -12.53 -14.04 -0.87
C ALA A 2 -11.73 -15.36 -0.69
N ASP A 3 -10.72 -15.56 -1.53
CA ASP A 3 -9.93 -16.79 -1.52
C ASP A 3 -9.14 -16.88 -0.20
N ARG A 4 -9.38 -17.95 0.57
CA ARG A 4 -8.70 -18.24 1.85
C ARG A 4 -7.18 -18.33 1.70
N LYS A 5 -6.68 -18.45 0.48
CA LYS A 5 -5.26 -18.47 0.14
C LYS A 5 -4.53 -17.17 0.53
N ASN A 6 -5.19 -16.03 0.47
CA ASN A 6 -4.54 -14.72 0.55
C ASN A 6 -4.42 -14.20 1.99
N GLU A 7 -5.28 -14.69 2.90
CA GLU A 7 -5.05 -14.57 4.36
C GLU A 7 -3.75 -15.29 4.77
N GLY A 8 -3.36 -16.33 4.02
CA GLY A 8 -2.17 -17.14 4.31
C GLY A 8 -0.85 -16.39 4.14
N ALA A 9 -0.71 -15.57 3.10
CA ALA A 9 0.51 -14.80 2.88
C ALA A 9 0.70 -13.70 3.93
N LEU A 10 -0.38 -12.97 4.26
CA LEU A 10 -0.35 -11.97 5.33
C LEU A 10 -0.07 -12.61 6.70
N ALA A 11 -0.71 -13.73 7.03
CA ALA A 11 -0.45 -14.46 8.26
C ALA A 11 1.00 -14.98 8.32
N ALA A 12 1.54 -15.48 7.21
CA ALA A 12 2.93 -15.89 7.11
C ALA A 12 3.89 -14.71 7.32
N ALA A 13 3.57 -13.52 6.83
CA ALA A 13 4.38 -12.32 7.01
C ALA A 13 4.47 -11.93 8.48
N TYR A 14 3.36 -12.03 9.22
CA TYR A 14 3.34 -11.80 10.66
C TYR A 14 4.02 -12.91 11.49
N ALA A 15 4.08 -14.13 10.97
CA ALA A 15 4.67 -15.27 11.66
C ALA A 15 6.19 -15.42 11.43
N ALA A 16 6.74 -14.82 10.37
CA ALA A 16 8.15 -14.85 10.04
C ALA A 16 9.01 -14.26 11.18
N LYS A 17 10.15 -14.90 11.47
CA LYS A 17 11.00 -14.52 12.62
C LYS A 17 12.34 -13.93 12.23
N ARG A 18 12.72 -14.08 10.96
CA ARG A 18 14.02 -13.65 10.45
C ARG A 18 13.84 -12.76 9.21
N PRO A 19 14.65 -11.71 9.03
CA PRO A 19 14.56 -10.81 7.88
C PRO A 19 14.54 -11.50 6.50
N GLU A 20 15.31 -12.55 6.33
CA GLU A 20 15.44 -13.37 5.12
C GLU A 20 14.16 -14.18 4.82
N GLU A 21 13.43 -14.60 5.85
CA GLU A 21 12.14 -15.26 5.70
C GLU A 21 11.10 -14.24 5.22
N VAL A 22 11.12 -13.05 5.81
CA VAL A 22 10.26 -11.92 5.39
C VAL A 22 10.55 -11.56 3.93
N ALA A 23 11.82 -11.37 3.56
CA ALA A 23 12.21 -11.03 2.19
C ALA A 23 11.75 -12.10 1.19
N THR A 24 12.05 -13.37 1.45
CA THR A 24 11.64 -14.49 0.57
C THR A 24 10.12 -14.57 0.42
N LEU A 25 9.37 -14.29 1.48
CA LEU A 25 7.92 -14.27 1.42
C LEU A 25 7.39 -13.12 0.56
N TYR A 26 7.89 -11.90 0.78
CA TYR A 26 7.49 -10.73 0.00
C TYR A 26 7.87 -10.86 -1.47
N ASP A 27 9.03 -11.44 -1.80
CA ASP A 27 9.43 -11.71 -3.18
C ASP A 27 8.38 -12.56 -3.91
N ARG A 28 7.90 -13.62 -3.26
CA ARG A 28 6.87 -14.52 -3.80
C ARG A 28 5.48 -13.91 -3.84
N TRP A 29 5.19 -12.99 -2.93
CA TRP A 29 3.86 -12.40 -2.76
C TRP A 29 3.68 -11.10 -3.58
N SER A 30 4.77 -10.49 -4.04
CA SER A 30 4.79 -9.17 -4.68
C SER A 30 3.78 -9.00 -5.82
N ASP A 31 3.66 -9.99 -6.71
CA ASP A 31 2.76 -9.95 -7.88
C ASP A 31 1.26 -9.81 -7.51
N THR A 32 0.85 -10.33 -6.35
CA THR A 32 -0.56 -10.31 -5.91
C THR A 32 -0.78 -9.46 -4.66
N TYR A 33 0.27 -8.89 -4.09
CA TYR A 33 0.25 -8.20 -2.80
C TYR A 33 -0.86 -7.16 -2.70
N ASP A 34 -0.92 -6.21 -3.63
CA ASP A 34 -1.91 -5.12 -3.57
C ASP A 34 -3.36 -5.63 -3.68
N ALA A 35 -3.59 -6.64 -4.52
CA ALA A 35 -4.90 -7.27 -4.67
C ALA A 35 -5.32 -8.03 -3.41
N ASP A 36 -4.37 -8.74 -2.80
CA ASP A 36 -4.58 -9.52 -1.58
C ASP A 36 -4.84 -8.63 -0.38
N MET A 37 -4.05 -7.56 -0.22
CA MET A 37 -4.25 -6.55 0.80
C MET A 37 -5.62 -5.87 0.64
N SER A 38 -6.02 -5.57 -0.59
CA SER A 38 -7.36 -5.04 -0.87
C SER A 38 -8.48 -6.02 -0.49
N ALA A 39 -8.28 -7.32 -0.71
CA ALA A 39 -9.25 -8.36 -0.36
C ALA A 39 -9.43 -8.52 1.16
N VAL A 40 -8.37 -8.36 1.95
CA VAL A 40 -8.43 -8.38 3.43
C VAL A 40 -8.83 -7.03 4.05
N GLY A 41 -9.27 -6.07 3.24
CA GLY A 41 -9.85 -4.82 3.71
C GLY A 41 -8.84 -3.69 3.94
N TYR A 42 -7.65 -3.76 3.36
CA TYR A 42 -6.71 -2.64 3.37
C TYR A 42 -7.29 -1.46 2.57
N ARG A 43 -7.68 -0.39 3.28
CA ARG A 43 -8.27 0.85 2.73
C ARG A 43 -7.49 2.11 3.10
N HIS A 44 -6.36 1.98 3.79
CA HIS A 44 -5.58 3.12 4.25
C HIS A 44 -5.17 4.08 3.13
N PRO A 45 -4.72 3.62 1.94
CA PRO A 45 -4.30 4.55 0.88
C PRO A 45 -5.41 5.50 0.43
N THR A 46 -6.66 5.03 0.30
CA THR A 46 -7.79 5.87 -0.12
C THR A 46 -8.21 6.84 0.99
N ILE A 47 -8.19 6.39 2.25
CA ILE A 47 -8.50 7.22 3.42
C ILE A 47 -7.46 8.34 3.57
N CYS A 48 -6.17 8.00 3.49
CA CYS A 48 -5.08 8.97 3.58
C CYS A 48 -5.16 10.02 2.46
N LEU A 49 -5.40 9.60 1.22
CA LEU A 49 -5.58 10.52 0.10
C LEU A 49 -6.76 11.48 0.32
N ALA A 50 -7.91 10.97 0.78
CA ALA A 50 -9.09 11.79 1.04
C ALA A 50 -8.84 12.82 2.16
N LEU A 51 -8.13 12.42 3.22
CA LEU A 51 -7.74 13.33 4.30
C LEU A 51 -6.76 14.39 3.82
N LEU A 52 -5.74 14.01 3.05
CA LEU A 52 -4.79 14.94 2.46
C LEU A 52 -5.51 15.94 1.55
N ALA A 53 -6.38 15.47 0.65
CA ALA A 53 -7.13 16.32 -0.28
C ALA A 53 -8.08 17.31 0.40
N ARG A 54 -8.58 16.98 1.59
CA ARG A 54 -9.42 17.87 2.40
C ARG A 54 -8.63 19.07 2.96
N HIS A 55 -7.33 18.91 3.21
CA HIS A 55 -6.54 19.87 3.98
C HIS A 55 -5.42 20.55 3.17
N LEU A 56 -5.00 19.95 2.06
CA LEU A 56 -3.93 20.45 1.22
C LEU A 56 -4.46 20.89 -0.15
N PRO A 57 -4.27 22.16 -0.56
CA PRO A 57 -4.68 22.61 -1.88
C PRO A 57 -4.05 21.77 -3.01
N ARG A 58 -4.79 21.57 -4.10
CA ARG A 58 -4.25 20.94 -5.32
C ARG A 58 -3.04 21.74 -5.82
N GLY A 59 -2.05 21.05 -6.36
CA GLY A 59 -0.80 21.65 -6.84
C GLY A 59 0.24 21.92 -5.75
N ALA A 60 -0.05 21.65 -4.47
CA ALA A 60 0.97 21.69 -3.43
C ALA A 60 2.14 20.74 -3.77
N ALA A 61 3.36 21.22 -3.55
CA ALA A 61 4.60 20.51 -3.85
C ALA A 61 5.77 21.16 -3.07
N PRO A 62 6.82 20.39 -2.71
CA PRO A 62 6.90 18.93 -2.81
C PRO A 62 6.11 18.22 -1.71
N LEU A 63 5.61 17.02 -1.99
CA LEU A 63 5.07 16.09 -1.00
C LEU A 63 6.10 14.98 -0.73
N LEU A 64 6.06 14.41 0.47
CA LEU A 64 6.83 13.23 0.84
C LEU A 64 5.86 12.13 1.26
N ASP A 65 5.91 11.00 0.57
CA ASP A 65 5.30 9.77 1.02
C ASP A 65 6.30 8.92 1.81
N ALA A 66 6.36 9.16 3.13
CA ALA A 66 7.28 8.47 4.03
C ALA A 66 6.99 6.97 4.18
N GLY A 67 5.84 6.50 3.70
CA GLY A 67 5.38 5.11 3.81
C GLY A 67 5.00 4.53 2.45
N ALA A 68 5.78 4.81 1.42
CA ALA A 68 5.41 4.57 0.03
C ALA A 68 5.01 3.12 -0.31
N GLY A 69 5.54 2.14 0.41
CA GLY A 69 5.20 0.73 0.18
C GLY A 69 5.40 0.34 -1.29
N THR A 70 4.36 -0.18 -1.94
CA THR A 70 4.35 -0.53 -3.37
C THR A 70 4.32 0.68 -4.32
N GLY A 71 4.17 1.90 -3.80
CA GLY A 71 4.04 3.15 -4.56
C GLY A 71 2.61 3.50 -4.97
N LEU A 72 1.62 2.69 -4.55
CA LEU A 72 0.21 2.83 -4.96
C LEU A 72 -0.37 4.23 -4.74
N ILE A 73 -0.14 4.81 -3.55
CA ILE A 73 -0.68 6.13 -3.21
C ILE A 73 0.00 7.26 -3.99
N GLY A 74 1.28 7.12 -4.36
CA GLY A 74 2.00 8.10 -5.17
C GLY A 74 1.36 8.32 -6.53
N GLU A 75 0.91 7.25 -7.19
CA GLU A 75 0.17 7.35 -8.45
C GLU A 75 -1.19 8.03 -8.26
N TRP A 76 -1.89 7.73 -7.17
CA TRP A 76 -3.18 8.36 -6.89
C TRP A 76 -3.07 9.85 -6.52
N LEU A 77 -2.00 10.24 -5.82
CA LEU A 77 -1.69 11.63 -5.51
C LEU A 77 -1.48 12.44 -6.80
N LYS A 78 -0.73 11.90 -7.78
CA LYS A 78 -0.59 12.54 -9.10
C LYS A 78 -1.94 12.73 -9.79
N ILE A 79 -2.78 11.69 -9.81
CA ILE A 79 -4.14 11.74 -10.39
C ILE A 79 -5.01 12.80 -9.69
N ALA A 80 -4.91 12.91 -8.36
CA ALA A 80 -5.66 13.90 -7.57
C ALA A 80 -5.17 15.36 -7.77
N GLY A 81 -4.01 15.55 -8.40
CA GLY A 81 -3.43 16.86 -8.71
C GLY A 81 -2.30 17.29 -7.77
N TYR A 82 -1.55 16.34 -7.20
CA TYR A 82 -0.31 16.59 -6.48
C TYR A 82 0.87 16.18 -7.37
N PRO A 83 1.54 17.14 -8.05
CA PRO A 83 2.39 16.83 -9.21
C PRO A 83 3.79 16.33 -8.84
N GLN A 84 4.24 16.53 -7.59
CA GLN A 84 5.56 16.15 -7.13
C GLN A 84 5.45 15.50 -5.74
N VAL A 85 5.56 14.18 -5.71
CA VAL A 85 5.51 13.29 -4.55
C VAL A 85 6.77 12.45 -4.53
#